data_AF-A0A9P4UBZ4-F1
#
_entry.id   AF-A0A9P4UBZ4-F1
#
_cell.length_a   1.000
_cell.length_b   1.000
_cell.length_c   1.000
_cell.angle_alpha   90.00
_cell.angle_beta   90.00
_cell.angle_gamma   90.00
#
_symmetry.space_group_name_H-M   'P 1'
#
loop_
_entity.id
_entity.type
_entity.pdbx_description
1 polymer ?
#
loop_
_entity_poly.entity_id
_entity_poly.type
_entity_poly.pdbx_seq_one_letter_code
_entity_poly.pdbx_strand_id
1 'polypeptide(L)'
;MATPPAFIDAFRALHTSTARAAAIAALADELSPYEWRQLQALVGAKSFHLDIVGTLPAELVFHIFSYLDISTPVRLQTVSRRWCDLLRSSELLKPALRAWYDNTVALEDASYADCLQRAQSIQRFRTGRCVQVAASKPTLEPSKRIALSEDFLVDVPHPFRQVRITNLRTGEDRRVGTEGRDMIEKFIASSELIACWNQAQTCYIFDYSATQRAKLRLPPSMNTFRACRGQTFICGGILNQHIELYLWDAQSQKGKTVRLNQPPFDSAITSPQCLDVQILPNPRSKTFTLFCTKTCEARWCGHHVSNMSIDYYAITFDGQLVQQNTFMIPLPAETTEFAGASITSIHPVDRNGGHRISVFCRYNHNGFTHMLHFDETLQTFSLPKQPTDSAEDVRTAWWKDSFYQIFWAGLQENFTVS
;
A
#
# COMPACT_ATOMS: atom_id res chain seq x y z
N MET A 1 52.50 -55.33 11.78
CA MET A 1 52.21 -53.90 12.01
C MET A 1 52.02 -53.24 10.66
N ALA A 2 50.80 -52.80 10.34
CA ALA A 2 50.60 -51.97 9.16
C ALA A 2 51.33 -50.63 9.39
N THR A 3 52.16 -50.22 8.44
CA THR A 3 52.80 -48.91 8.51
C THR A 3 51.73 -47.82 8.31
N PRO A 4 51.87 -46.62 8.90
CA PRO A 4 50.90 -45.52 8.73
C PRO A 4 50.46 -45.25 7.27
N PRO A 5 51.33 -45.40 6.23
CA PRO A 5 50.92 -45.27 4.83
C PRO A 5 49.88 -46.31 4.41
N ALA A 6 50.01 -47.58 4.84
CA ALA A 6 49.11 -48.66 4.44
C ALA A 6 47.67 -48.47 4.96
N PHE A 7 47.52 -47.92 6.17
CA PHE A 7 46.19 -47.57 6.72
C PHE A 7 45.53 -46.44 5.93
N ILE A 8 46.28 -45.39 5.60
CA ILE A 8 45.77 -44.26 4.82
C ILE A 8 45.35 -44.70 3.42
N ASP A 9 46.15 -45.55 2.77
CA ASP A 9 45.84 -46.05 1.43
C ASP A 9 44.62 -46.97 1.43
N ALA A 10 44.46 -47.84 2.44
CA ALA A 10 43.24 -48.63 2.62
C ALA A 10 42.00 -47.75 2.86
N PHE A 11 42.11 -46.69 3.67
CA PHE A 11 41.01 -45.75 3.89
C PHE A 11 40.67 -44.95 2.61
N ARG A 12 41.66 -44.59 1.80
CA ARG A 12 41.47 -43.92 0.50
C ARG A 12 40.78 -44.81 -0.53
N ALA A 13 41.02 -46.12 -0.48
CA ALA A 13 40.38 -47.11 -1.36
C ALA A 13 38.88 -47.31 -1.08
N LEU A 14 38.36 -46.80 0.04
CA LEU A 14 36.91 -46.81 0.32
C LEU A 14 36.18 -45.77 -0.55
N HIS A 15 35.43 -46.24 -1.54
CA HIS A 15 34.76 -45.39 -2.54
C HIS A 15 33.41 -44.83 -2.11
N THR A 16 32.76 -45.38 -1.08
CA THR A 16 31.43 -44.94 -0.63
C THR A 16 31.50 -44.14 0.67
N SER A 17 30.60 -43.16 0.82
CA SER A 17 30.46 -42.39 2.07
C SER A 17 30.11 -43.30 3.25
N THR A 18 29.29 -44.32 3.04
CA THR A 18 28.88 -45.29 4.07
C THR A 18 30.04 -46.16 4.56
N ALA A 19 30.89 -46.68 3.66
CA ALA A 19 32.05 -47.47 4.05
C ALA A 19 33.08 -46.62 4.80
N ARG A 20 33.28 -45.36 4.38
CA ARG A 20 34.17 -44.42 5.09
C ARG A 20 33.64 -44.07 6.47
N ALA A 21 32.34 -43.84 6.62
CA ALA A 21 31.71 -43.59 7.91
C ALA A 21 31.84 -44.78 8.86
N ALA A 22 31.60 -46.01 8.36
CA ALA A 22 31.76 -47.24 9.13
C ALA A 22 33.22 -47.45 9.58
N ALA A 23 34.19 -47.19 8.71
CA ALA A 23 35.61 -47.27 9.06
C ALA A 23 36.02 -46.19 10.08
N ILE A 24 35.49 -44.97 9.99
CA ILE A 24 35.72 -43.92 11.00
C ILE A 24 35.12 -44.34 12.35
N ALA A 25 33.89 -44.88 12.35
CA ALA A 25 33.23 -45.35 13.56
C ALA A 25 34.01 -46.48 14.24
N ALA A 26 34.42 -47.49 13.47
CA ALA A 26 35.25 -48.58 13.97
C ALA A 26 36.60 -48.08 14.50
N LEU A 27 37.22 -47.10 13.84
CA LEU A 27 38.45 -46.47 14.36
C LEU A 27 38.19 -45.74 15.68
N ALA A 28 37.07 -45.03 15.78
CA ALA A 28 36.65 -44.28 16.97
C ALA A 28 36.44 -45.18 18.20
N ASP A 29 35.92 -46.39 18.00
CA ASP A 29 35.71 -47.39 19.07
C ASP A 29 37.03 -47.93 19.65
N GLU A 30 38.11 -47.91 18.87
CA GLU A 30 39.44 -48.38 19.27
C GLU A 30 40.28 -47.28 19.96
N LEU A 31 39.83 -46.02 19.95
CA LEU A 31 40.59 -44.92 20.56
C LEU A 31 40.46 -44.91 22.08
N SER A 32 41.59 -44.78 22.76
CA SER A 32 41.61 -44.51 24.20
C SER A 32 41.03 -43.11 24.51
N PRO A 33 40.61 -42.86 25.77
CA PRO A 33 40.15 -41.54 26.18
C PRO A 33 41.16 -40.40 25.95
N TYR A 34 42.47 -40.69 25.93
CA TYR A 34 43.51 -39.70 25.67
C TYR A 34 43.64 -39.38 24.18
N GLU A 35 43.60 -40.39 23.32
CA GLU A 35 43.59 -40.23 21.86
C GLU A 35 42.32 -39.52 21.39
N TRP A 36 41.18 -39.76 22.04
CA TRP A 36 39.95 -39.02 21.80
C TRP A 36 40.11 -37.51 22.02
N ARG A 37 40.79 -37.10 23.10
CA ARG A 37 41.08 -35.68 23.35
C ARG A 37 42.01 -35.10 22.28
N GLN A 38 42.99 -35.87 21.81
CA GLN A 38 43.86 -35.44 20.70
C GLN A 38 43.08 -35.32 19.39
N LEU A 39 42.24 -36.30 19.06
CA LEU A 39 41.38 -36.25 17.88
C LEU A 39 40.43 -35.04 17.95
N GLN A 40 39.82 -34.78 19.11
CA GLN A 40 38.98 -33.61 19.32
C GLN A 40 39.76 -32.30 19.14
N ALA A 41 41.01 -32.21 19.63
CA ALA A 41 41.87 -31.06 19.40
C ALA A 41 42.20 -30.87 17.90
N LEU A 42 42.50 -31.96 17.18
CA LEU A 42 42.78 -31.93 15.74
C LEU A 42 41.55 -31.58 14.90
N VAL A 43 40.38 -32.10 15.27
CA VAL A 43 39.10 -31.80 14.62
C VAL A 43 38.67 -30.37 14.93
N GLY A 44 38.80 -29.93 16.19
CA GLY A 44 38.51 -28.55 16.59
C GLY A 44 39.46 -27.53 15.96
N ALA A 45 40.70 -27.93 15.65
CA ALA A 45 41.64 -27.11 14.88
C ALA A 45 41.26 -26.99 13.39
N LYS A 46 40.41 -27.89 12.86
CA LYS A 46 39.87 -27.78 11.51
C LYS A 46 38.60 -26.94 11.52
N SER A 47 38.63 -25.83 10.78
CA SER A 47 37.39 -25.09 10.50
C SER A 47 36.57 -25.86 9.47
N PHE A 48 35.32 -26.19 9.81
CA PHE A 48 34.32 -26.66 8.86
C PHE A 48 33.55 -25.51 8.18
N HIS A 49 33.93 -24.26 8.48
CA HIS A 49 33.33 -23.08 7.87
C HIS A 49 34.07 -22.73 6.58
N LEU A 50 33.32 -22.58 5.50
CA LEU A 50 33.80 -22.01 4.25
C LEU A 50 33.41 -20.53 4.22
N ASP A 51 34.40 -19.64 4.10
CA ASP A 51 34.12 -18.23 3.83
C ASP A 51 33.69 -18.07 2.36
N ILE A 52 32.38 -18.15 2.12
CA ILE A 52 31.78 -18.08 0.78
C ILE A 52 32.15 -16.76 0.10
N VAL A 53 32.10 -15.64 0.82
CA VAL A 53 32.45 -14.31 0.29
C VAL A 53 33.97 -14.18 0.10
N GLY A 54 34.74 -14.83 0.97
CA GLY A 54 36.19 -14.96 0.89
C GLY A 54 36.70 -15.85 -0.24
N THR A 55 35.86 -16.73 -0.79
CA THR A 55 36.30 -17.77 -1.73
C THR A 55 35.70 -17.61 -3.12
N LEU A 56 34.43 -17.20 -3.22
CA LEU A 56 33.73 -17.11 -4.50
C LEU A 56 34.09 -15.83 -5.29
N PRO A 57 33.93 -15.86 -6.63
CA PRO A 57 33.89 -14.66 -7.46
C PRO A 57 32.79 -13.68 -7.03
N ALA A 58 33.03 -12.38 -7.27
CA ALA A 58 32.12 -11.32 -6.84
C ALA A 58 30.70 -11.48 -7.41
N GLU A 59 30.58 -11.97 -8.64
CA GLU A 59 29.31 -12.20 -9.32
C GLU A 59 28.45 -13.23 -8.59
N LEU A 60 29.05 -14.34 -8.13
CA LEU A 60 28.34 -15.36 -7.36
C LEU A 60 27.96 -14.84 -5.97
N VAL A 61 28.84 -14.05 -5.34
CA VAL A 61 28.51 -13.37 -4.08
C VAL A 61 27.31 -12.46 -4.29
N PHE A 62 27.31 -11.62 -5.33
CA PHE A 62 26.18 -10.72 -5.60
C PHE A 62 24.90 -11.48 -5.91
N HIS A 63 24.98 -12.59 -6.64
CA HIS A 63 23.83 -13.45 -6.90
C HIS A 63 23.26 -14.02 -5.60
N ILE A 64 24.09 -14.55 -4.69
CA ILE A 64 23.64 -15.06 -3.38
C ILE A 64 22.94 -13.95 -2.59
N PHE A 65 23.56 -12.78 -2.51
CA PHE A 65 23.02 -11.67 -1.73
C PHE A 65 21.80 -11.01 -2.38
N SER A 66 21.53 -11.24 -3.67
CA SER A 66 20.31 -10.79 -4.34
C SER A 66 19.04 -11.47 -3.81
N TYR A 67 19.18 -12.65 -3.17
CA TYR A 67 18.09 -13.35 -2.50
C TYR A 67 17.91 -12.93 -1.03
N LEU A 68 18.81 -12.10 -0.50
CA LEU A 68 18.77 -11.67 0.90
C LEU A 68 18.06 -10.33 1.04
N ASP A 69 17.61 -10.08 2.26
CA ASP A 69 17.03 -8.78 2.60
C ASP A 69 18.03 -7.64 2.39
N ILE A 70 17.55 -6.47 1.97
CA ILE A 70 18.37 -5.29 1.69
C ILE A 70 19.24 -4.82 2.85
N SER A 71 18.84 -5.10 4.10
CA SER A 71 19.63 -4.77 5.29
C SER A 71 20.80 -5.75 5.54
N THR A 72 20.73 -6.95 4.98
CA THR A 72 21.69 -8.03 5.22
C THR A 72 23.09 -7.71 4.67
N PRO A 73 23.25 -7.27 3.41
CA PRO A 73 24.55 -6.84 2.91
C PRO A 73 25.21 -5.77 3.78
N VAL A 74 24.42 -4.77 4.21
CA VAL A 74 24.91 -3.66 5.02
C VAL A 74 25.43 -4.14 6.37
N ARG A 75 24.67 -5.02 7.04
CA ARG A 75 25.07 -5.58 8.34
C ARG A 75 26.34 -6.44 8.21
N LEU A 76 26.47 -7.22 7.15
CA LEU A 76 27.56 -8.17 6.98
C LEU A 76 28.88 -7.53 6.50
N GLN A 77 28.89 -6.23 6.19
CA GLN A 77 30.11 -5.47 5.93
C GLN A 77 31.06 -5.43 7.13
N THR A 78 30.57 -5.65 8.35
CA THR A 78 31.39 -5.63 9.57
C THR A 78 32.17 -6.94 9.82
N VAL A 79 31.96 -7.98 9.00
CA VAL A 79 32.55 -9.31 9.22
C VAL A 79 34.05 -9.31 8.96
N SER A 80 34.51 -8.76 7.84
CA SER A 80 35.93 -8.61 7.50
C SER A 80 36.14 -7.53 6.45
N ARG A 81 37.40 -7.12 6.18
CA ARG A 81 37.71 -6.13 5.14
C ARG A 81 37.22 -6.57 3.76
N ARG A 82 37.45 -7.83 3.40
CA ARG A 82 37.00 -8.38 2.11
C ARG A 82 35.47 -8.38 1.99
N TRP A 83 34.77 -8.72 3.06
CA TRP A 83 33.31 -8.63 3.11
C TRP A 83 32.84 -7.18 2.94
N CYS A 84 33.49 -6.23 3.63
CA CYS A 84 33.22 -4.81 3.45
C CYS A 84 33.41 -4.39 1.99
N ASP A 85 34.58 -4.65 1.41
CA ASP A 85 34.95 -4.21 0.07
C ASP A 85 34.00 -4.77 -1.01
N LEU A 86 33.61 -6.05 -0.90
CA LEU A 86 32.67 -6.67 -1.84
C LEU A 86 31.24 -6.18 -1.64
N LEU A 87 30.74 -6.16 -0.40
CA LEU A 87 29.34 -5.83 -0.12
C LEU A 87 29.06 -4.32 -0.15
N ARG A 88 30.09 -3.47 -0.15
CA ARG A 88 30.00 -2.02 -0.33
C ARG A 88 29.90 -1.64 -1.80
N SER A 89 28.96 -2.26 -2.51
CA SER A 89 28.74 -2.09 -3.94
C SER A 89 27.32 -1.57 -4.22
N SER A 90 27.20 -0.54 -5.06
CA SER A 90 25.89 -0.05 -5.50
C SER A 90 25.17 -1.09 -6.36
N GLU A 91 25.90 -1.85 -7.16
CA GLU A 91 25.35 -2.90 -8.02
C GLU A 91 24.66 -4.01 -7.21
N LEU A 92 25.07 -4.18 -5.95
CA LEU A 92 24.42 -5.11 -5.03
C LEU A 92 23.08 -4.57 -4.49
N LEU A 93 23.04 -3.28 -4.14
CA LEU A 93 21.86 -2.66 -3.52
C LEU A 93 20.80 -2.24 -4.53
N LYS A 94 21.21 -1.80 -5.73
CA LYS A 94 20.29 -1.27 -6.76
C LYS A 94 19.18 -2.27 -7.14
N PRO A 95 19.44 -3.57 -7.37
CA PRO A 95 18.37 -4.52 -7.70
C PRO A 95 17.34 -4.66 -6.58
N ALA A 96 17.79 -4.79 -5.32
CA ALA A 96 16.90 -4.88 -4.16
C ALA A 96 16.10 -3.59 -3.95
N LEU A 97 16.73 -2.42 -4.14
CA LEU A 97 16.05 -1.13 -4.09
C LEU A 97 15.05 -0.97 -5.24
N ARG A 98 15.40 -1.38 -6.47
CA ARG A 98 14.49 -1.37 -7.62
C ARG A 98 13.26 -2.22 -7.36
N ALA A 99 13.45 -3.44 -6.85
CA ALA A 99 12.36 -4.31 -6.45
C ALA A 99 11.48 -3.64 -5.37
N TRP A 100 12.09 -3.12 -4.31
CA TRP A 100 11.35 -2.42 -3.24
C TRP A 100 10.55 -1.21 -3.76
N TYR A 101 11.13 -0.43 -4.68
CA TYR A 101 10.49 0.76 -5.25
C TYR A 101 9.68 0.47 -6.52
N ASP A 102 9.44 -0.79 -6.91
CA ASP A 102 8.77 -1.17 -8.17
C ASP A 102 9.34 -0.42 -9.40
N ASN A 103 10.66 -0.26 -9.47
CA ASN A 103 11.36 0.47 -10.54
C ASN A 103 10.95 1.94 -10.70
N THR A 104 10.24 2.53 -9.74
CA THR A 104 9.79 3.93 -9.83
C THR A 104 10.86 4.96 -9.44
N VAL A 105 12.01 4.50 -8.97
CA VAL A 105 13.14 5.34 -8.60
C VAL A 105 14.26 5.12 -9.61
N ALA A 106 14.70 6.20 -10.25
CA ALA A 106 15.92 6.22 -11.04
C ALA A 106 17.12 5.99 -10.12
N LEU A 107 17.84 4.90 -10.34
CA LEU A 107 19.03 4.50 -9.56
C LEU A 107 20.27 4.41 -10.44
N GLU A 108 20.19 4.75 -11.72
CA GLU A 108 21.27 4.64 -12.70
C GLU A 108 22.49 5.41 -12.20
N ASP A 109 22.28 6.67 -11.81
CA ASP A 109 23.33 7.58 -11.31
C ASP A 109 23.45 7.61 -9.78
N ALA A 110 22.68 6.78 -9.06
CA ALA A 110 22.70 6.78 -7.61
C ALA A 110 24.05 6.27 -7.07
N SER A 111 24.67 7.06 -6.19
CA SER A 111 25.91 6.68 -5.53
C SER A 111 25.66 5.54 -4.53
N TYR A 112 26.72 4.86 -4.10
CA TYR A 112 26.62 3.89 -3.01
C TYR A 112 26.05 4.52 -1.72
N ALA A 113 26.42 5.77 -1.43
CA ALA A 113 25.92 6.48 -0.25
C ALA A 113 24.40 6.69 -0.32
N ASP A 114 23.87 7.06 -1.49
CA ASP A 114 22.42 7.20 -1.71
C ASP A 114 21.70 5.86 -1.55
N CYS A 115 22.26 4.80 -2.12
CA CYS A 115 21.73 3.44 -2.01
C CYS A 115 21.70 2.97 -0.55
N LEU A 116 22.79 3.21 0.19
CA LEU A 116 22.91 2.87 1.60
C LEU A 116 21.90 3.64 2.45
N GLN A 117 21.72 4.94 2.21
CA GLN A 117 20.74 5.75 2.93
C GLN A 117 19.31 5.22 2.72
N ARG A 118 18.96 4.83 1.49
CA ARG A 118 17.66 4.23 1.18
C ARG A 118 17.48 2.87 1.85
N ALA A 119 18.49 1.99 1.78
CA ALA A 119 18.48 0.69 2.44
C ALA A 119 18.27 0.83 3.96
N GLN A 120 18.98 1.77 4.59
CA GLN A 120 18.80 2.10 6.01
C GLN A 120 17.40 2.64 6.31
N SER A 121 16.83 3.46 5.42
CA SER A 121 15.47 3.98 5.58
C SER A 121 14.43 2.87 5.53
N ILE A 122 14.59 1.90 4.62
CA ILE A 122 13.73 0.70 4.54
C ILE A 122 13.86 -0.15 5.81
N GLN A 123 15.09 -0.38 6.28
CA GLN A 123 15.31 -1.14 7.51
C GLN A 123 14.69 -0.45 8.72
N ARG A 124 14.87 0.87 8.84
CA ARG A 124 14.28 1.70 9.90
C ARG A 124 12.76 1.62 9.87
N PHE A 125 12.20 1.73 8.68
CA PHE A 125 10.78 1.60 8.45
C PHE A 125 10.24 0.24 8.95
N ARG A 126 10.86 -0.87 8.52
CA ARG A 126 10.48 -2.24 8.94
C ARG A 126 10.70 -2.55 10.41
N THR A 127 11.65 -1.86 11.06
CA THR A 127 12.00 -2.10 12.47
C THR A 127 11.34 -1.10 13.43
N GLY A 128 10.50 -0.19 12.92
CA GLY A 128 9.89 0.86 13.72
C GLY A 128 10.88 1.89 14.29
N ARG A 129 12.12 1.94 13.79
CA ARG A 129 13.17 2.87 14.26
C ARG A 129 13.13 4.16 13.47
N CYS A 130 12.18 5.04 13.79
CA CYS A 130 12.04 6.35 13.14
C CYS A 130 13.31 7.22 13.30
N VAL A 131 13.64 7.99 12.25
CA VAL A 131 14.75 8.97 12.29
C VAL A 131 14.35 10.22 13.06
N GLN A 132 13.12 10.66 12.82
CA GLN A 132 12.58 11.89 13.36
C GLN A 132 11.10 11.68 13.61
N VAL A 133 10.64 12.11 14.79
CA VAL A 133 9.22 12.18 15.12
C VAL A 133 8.85 13.65 15.14
N ALA A 134 8.07 14.08 14.16
CA ALA A 134 7.43 15.38 14.19
C ALA A 134 6.03 15.18 14.76
N ALA A 135 5.84 15.56 16.03
CA ALA A 135 4.52 15.57 16.64
C ALA A 135 3.83 16.89 16.29
N SER A 136 2.93 16.89 15.33
CA SER A 136 1.90 17.91 15.27
C SER A 136 0.82 17.48 16.25
N LYS A 137 0.39 18.36 17.18
CA LYS A 137 -0.81 18.08 17.98
C LYS A 137 -1.98 17.99 17.00
N PRO A 138 -2.55 16.80 16.74
CA PRO A 138 -3.77 16.73 15.96
C PRO A 138 -4.82 17.49 16.77
N THR A 139 -5.64 18.28 16.09
CA THR A 139 -6.80 18.84 16.77
C THR A 139 -7.65 17.62 17.19
N LEU A 140 -8.12 17.56 18.44
CA LEU A 140 -8.80 16.42 19.09
C LEU A 140 -10.05 15.86 18.35
N GLU A 141 -10.38 16.35 17.16
CA GLU A 141 -11.53 15.89 16.38
C GLU A 141 -11.16 14.87 15.30
N PRO A 142 -12.01 13.84 15.11
CA PRO A 142 -11.65 12.58 14.47
C PRO A 142 -11.35 12.69 12.97
N SER A 143 -10.30 11.97 12.57
CA SER A 143 -9.87 11.35 11.28
C SER A 143 -10.45 11.77 9.92
N LYS A 144 -11.70 12.24 9.79
CA LYS A 144 -12.34 12.56 8.50
C LYS A 144 -11.81 13.83 7.84
N ARG A 145 -10.92 14.55 8.51
CA ARG A 145 -10.39 15.84 8.08
C ARG A 145 -8.87 15.85 7.97
N ILE A 146 -8.29 14.69 7.71
CA ILE A 146 -6.86 14.51 7.45
C ILE A 146 -6.73 13.69 6.18
N ALA A 147 -5.86 14.11 5.28
CA ALA A 147 -5.44 13.35 4.11
C ALA A 147 -3.92 13.37 4.04
N LEU A 148 -3.33 12.20 3.79
CA LEU A 148 -1.92 12.07 3.45
C LEU A 148 -1.82 11.92 1.94
N SER A 149 -1.04 12.78 1.30
CA SER A 149 -0.81 12.75 -0.13
C SER A 149 0.67 12.99 -0.41
N GLU A 150 1.36 11.93 -0.84
CA GLU A 150 2.81 11.93 -1.04
C GLU A 150 3.55 12.45 0.22
N ASP A 151 4.32 13.53 0.07
CA ASP A 151 5.07 14.18 1.15
C ASP A 151 4.23 15.16 1.99
N PHE A 152 2.94 15.31 1.70
CA PHE A 152 2.11 16.35 2.32
C PHE A 152 1.02 15.75 3.20
N LEU A 153 0.98 16.23 4.44
CA LEU A 153 -0.15 16.05 5.34
C LEU A 153 -1.08 17.26 5.18
N VAL A 154 -2.33 17.00 4.79
CA VAL A 154 -3.35 18.02 4.62
C VAL A 154 -4.42 17.80 5.66
N ASP A 155 -4.74 18.83 6.45
CA ASP A 155 -5.81 18.76 7.42
C ASP A 155 -6.62 20.05 7.51
N VAL A 156 -7.80 19.98 8.14
CA VAL A 156 -8.67 21.13 8.36
C VAL A 156 -8.85 21.31 9.87
N PRO A 157 -7.96 22.07 10.54
CA PRO A 157 -8.03 22.26 11.99
C PRO A 157 -9.24 23.09 12.40
N HIS A 158 -9.72 22.90 13.64
CA HIS A 158 -10.76 23.75 14.23
C HIS A 158 -10.30 25.23 14.23
N PRO A 159 -11.15 26.20 13.84
CA PRO A 159 -12.60 26.16 13.66
C PRO A 159 -13.06 25.79 12.25
N PHE A 160 -12.24 25.05 11.51
CA PHE A 160 -12.54 24.52 10.18
C PHE A 160 -12.68 25.58 9.11
N ARG A 161 -11.91 26.65 9.21
CA ARG A 161 -11.94 27.77 8.25
C ARG A 161 -10.72 27.83 7.35
N GLN A 162 -9.74 26.96 7.61
CA GLN A 162 -8.47 26.91 6.92
C GLN A 162 -8.10 25.46 6.66
N VAL A 163 -7.50 25.22 5.50
CA VAL A 163 -6.77 23.99 5.22
C VAL A 163 -5.31 24.24 5.60
N ARG A 164 -4.75 23.36 6.42
CA ARG A 164 -3.34 23.33 6.75
C ARG A 164 -2.65 22.27 5.90
N ILE A 165 -1.48 22.63 5.39
CA ILE A 165 -0.68 21.85 4.45
C ILE A 165 0.72 21.76 5.04
N THR A 166 1.09 20.59 5.53
CA THR A 166 2.39 20.36 6.14
C THR A 166 3.22 19.45 5.24
N ASN A 167 4.37 19.95 4.76
CA ASN A 167 5.35 19.15 4.06
C ASN A 167 6.13 18.32 5.08
N LEU A 168 5.94 17.00 5.08
CA LEU A 168 6.54 16.07 6.02
C LEU A 168 8.06 15.91 5.82
N ARG A 169 8.59 16.25 4.64
CA ARG A 169 10.02 16.19 4.35
C ARG A 169 10.75 17.42 4.86
N THR A 170 10.19 18.61 4.65
CA THR A 170 10.83 19.88 5.03
C THR A 170 10.38 20.40 6.39
N GLY A 171 9.26 19.90 6.92
CA GLY A 171 8.59 20.46 8.10
C GLY A 171 7.87 21.79 7.83
N GLU A 172 7.83 22.25 6.58
CA GLU A 172 7.18 23.51 6.22
C GLU A 172 5.67 23.40 6.40
N ASP A 173 5.08 24.36 7.13
CA ASP A 173 3.64 24.44 7.38
C ASP A 173 3.05 25.65 6.66
N ARG A 174 1.99 25.42 5.89
CA ARG A 174 1.25 26.46 5.16
C ARG A 174 -0.22 26.38 5.50
N ARG A 175 -0.91 27.52 5.45
CA ARG A 175 -2.36 27.59 5.70
C ARG A 175 -3.03 28.38 4.59
N VAL A 176 -4.10 27.79 4.04
CA VAL A 176 -4.97 28.46 3.08
C VAL A 176 -6.36 28.59 3.66
N GLY A 177 -6.98 29.74 3.43
CA GLY A 177 -8.37 30.00 3.80
C GLY A 177 -9.21 30.27 2.57
N THR A 178 -10.53 30.13 2.71
CA THR A 178 -11.48 30.64 1.72
C THR A 178 -11.57 32.17 1.84
N GLU A 179 -11.90 32.86 0.74
CA GLU A 179 -12.01 34.34 0.71
C GLU A 179 -12.95 34.90 1.80
N GLY A 180 -14.04 34.19 2.12
CA GLY A 180 -15.03 34.59 3.12
C GLY A 180 -14.75 34.14 4.56
N ARG A 181 -13.66 33.39 4.80
CA ARG A 181 -13.44 32.65 6.06
C ARG A 181 -14.60 31.69 6.40
N ASP A 182 -15.24 31.16 5.37
CA ASP A 182 -16.34 30.22 5.51
C ASP A 182 -15.86 28.92 6.14
N MET A 183 -16.79 28.23 6.82
CA MET A 183 -16.50 26.90 7.34
C MET A 183 -16.37 25.90 6.19
N ILE A 184 -15.23 25.23 6.16
CA ILE A 184 -14.88 24.11 5.30
C ILE A 184 -15.56 22.87 5.87
N GLU A 185 -16.50 22.33 5.10
CA GLU A 185 -17.27 21.16 5.49
C GLU A 185 -16.52 19.86 5.12
N LYS A 186 -15.91 19.85 3.94
CA LYS A 186 -15.27 18.68 3.34
C LYS A 186 -14.03 19.11 2.55
N PHE A 187 -13.07 18.20 2.39
CA PHE A 187 -11.99 18.36 1.42
C PHE A 187 -11.58 17.01 0.83
N ILE A 188 -10.76 17.08 -0.22
CA ILE A 188 -10.06 15.97 -0.83
C ILE A 188 -8.69 16.45 -1.30
N ALA A 189 -7.69 15.60 -1.20
CA ALA A 189 -6.34 15.89 -1.64
C ALA A 189 -5.88 14.82 -2.65
N SER A 190 -5.10 15.25 -3.63
CA SER A 190 -4.35 14.41 -4.56
C SER A 190 -2.88 14.80 -4.52
N SER A 191 -2.03 14.12 -5.30
CA SER A 191 -0.58 14.42 -5.37
C SER A 191 -0.26 15.86 -5.79
N GLU A 192 -1.18 16.59 -6.42
CA GLU A 192 -0.91 17.94 -6.94
C GLU A 192 -1.93 19.00 -6.49
N LEU A 193 -3.14 18.60 -6.12
CA LEU A 193 -4.24 19.50 -5.82
C LEU A 193 -4.92 19.19 -4.50
N ILE A 194 -5.49 20.24 -3.91
CA ILE A 194 -6.37 20.17 -2.75
C ILE A 194 -7.67 20.87 -3.13
N ALA A 195 -8.80 20.17 -3.03
CA ALA A 195 -10.12 20.75 -3.22
C ALA A 195 -10.89 20.74 -1.89
N CYS A 196 -11.47 21.88 -1.51
CA CYS A 196 -12.27 22.00 -0.30
C CYS A 196 -13.60 22.72 -0.56
N TRP A 197 -14.63 22.36 0.20
CA TRP A 197 -15.99 22.88 0.03
C TRP A 197 -16.42 23.62 1.27
N ASN A 198 -17.03 24.78 1.09
CA ASN A 198 -17.76 25.46 2.15
C ASN A 198 -19.23 25.01 2.22
N GLN A 199 -19.94 25.43 3.27
CA GLN A 199 -21.37 25.17 3.42
C GLN A 199 -22.22 25.77 2.28
N ALA A 200 -21.74 26.84 1.64
CA ALA A 200 -22.38 27.48 0.51
C ALA A 200 -22.15 26.76 -0.83
N GLN A 201 -21.65 25.52 -0.82
CA GLN A 201 -21.41 24.69 -2.00
C GLN A 201 -20.43 25.31 -3.01
N THR A 202 -19.52 26.15 -2.52
CA THR A 202 -18.40 26.67 -3.30
C THR A 202 -17.20 25.77 -3.06
N CYS A 203 -16.66 25.21 -4.14
CA CYS A 203 -15.44 24.42 -4.16
C CYS A 203 -14.26 25.34 -4.47
N TYR A 204 -13.26 25.34 -3.59
CA TYR A 204 -11.99 26.03 -3.77
C TYR A 204 -10.93 24.99 -4.08
N ILE A 205 -10.14 25.22 -5.13
CA ILE A 205 -9.06 24.34 -5.55
C ILE A 205 -7.74 25.07 -5.36
N PHE A 206 -6.85 24.48 -4.59
CA PHE A 206 -5.50 24.97 -4.31
C PHE A 206 -4.47 23.97 -4.82
N ASP A 207 -3.26 24.45 -5.06
CA ASP A 207 -2.08 23.59 -5.11
C ASP A 207 -1.35 23.57 -3.76
N TYR A 208 -0.32 22.73 -3.65
CA TYR A 208 0.53 22.66 -2.45
C TYR A 208 1.41 23.89 -2.23
N SER A 209 1.47 24.81 -3.21
CA SER A 209 2.08 26.13 -3.04
C SER A 209 1.15 27.13 -2.35
N ALA A 210 -0.03 26.68 -1.89
CA ALA A 210 -1.08 27.51 -1.32
C ALA A 210 -1.69 28.52 -2.31
N THR A 211 -1.48 28.31 -3.62
CA THR A 211 -2.05 29.17 -4.68
C THR A 211 -3.44 28.68 -5.05
N GLN A 212 -4.44 29.56 -4.99
CA GLN A 212 -5.80 29.26 -5.46
C GLN A 212 -5.78 29.13 -6.99
N ARG A 213 -6.13 27.94 -7.47
CA ARG A 213 -6.23 27.62 -8.91
C ARG A 213 -7.63 27.90 -9.45
N ALA A 214 -8.67 27.54 -8.70
CA ALA A 214 -10.05 27.75 -9.12
C ALA A 214 -11.00 27.97 -7.94
N LYS A 215 -12.11 28.65 -8.25
CA LYS A 215 -13.26 28.84 -7.38
C LYS A 215 -14.52 28.49 -8.18
N LEU A 216 -15.21 27.43 -7.76
CA LEU A 216 -16.30 26.84 -8.50
C LEU A 216 -17.55 26.85 -7.63
N ARG A 217 -18.63 27.47 -8.12
CA ARG A 217 -19.94 27.39 -7.47
C ARG A 217 -20.69 26.22 -8.05
N LEU A 218 -20.89 25.18 -7.24
CA LEU A 218 -21.51 23.94 -7.68
C LEU A 218 -22.97 23.87 -7.20
N PRO A 219 -23.89 23.27 -7.96
CA PRO A 219 -25.21 22.90 -7.46
C PRO A 219 -25.08 22.00 -6.22
N PRO A 220 -25.98 22.10 -5.23
CA PRO A 220 -25.93 21.27 -4.02
C PRO A 220 -25.92 19.76 -4.31
N SER A 221 -26.55 19.33 -5.40
CA SER A 221 -26.53 17.93 -5.85
C SER A 221 -25.12 17.44 -6.20
N MET A 222 -24.24 18.30 -6.72
CA MET A 222 -22.90 17.93 -7.19
C MET A 222 -21.86 17.72 -6.08
N ASN A 223 -22.28 17.73 -4.81
CA ASN A 223 -21.41 17.47 -3.66
C ASN A 223 -21.67 16.08 -3.03
N THR A 224 -22.27 15.17 -3.81
CA THR A 224 -22.59 13.82 -3.33
C THR A 224 -21.35 12.96 -3.31
N PHE A 225 -20.64 12.87 -4.44
CA PHE A 225 -19.39 12.14 -4.58
C PHE A 225 -18.31 13.03 -5.18
N ARG A 226 -17.06 12.78 -4.78
CA ARG A 226 -15.90 13.62 -5.11
C ARG A 226 -14.65 12.76 -5.18
N ALA A 227 -13.82 13.04 -6.16
CA ALA A 227 -12.55 12.37 -6.35
C ALA A 227 -11.50 13.33 -6.93
N CYS A 228 -10.25 13.13 -6.57
CA CYS A 228 -9.15 13.95 -7.05
C CYS A 228 -7.92 13.07 -7.26
N ARG A 229 -7.25 13.21 -8.41
CA ARG A 229 -6.01 12.50 -8.72
C ARG A 229 -5.14 13.33 -9.65
N GLY A 230 -3.88 13.52 -9.30
CA GLY A 230 -2.97 14.41 -10.04
C GLY A 230 -3.60 15.79 -10.22
N GLN A 231 -3.66 16.26 -11.46
CA GLN A 231 -4.23 17.56 -11.82
C GLN A 231 -5.73 17.54 -12.12
N THR A 232 -6.39 16.38 -11.97
CA THR A 232 -7.81 16.24 -12.30
C THR A 232 -8.66 16.14 -11.03
N PHE A 233 -9.75 16.88 -11.05
CA PHE A 233 -10.79 16.91 -10.05
C PHE A 233 -12.12 16.49 -10.68
N ILE A 234 -12.85 15.60 -10.02
CA ILE A 234 -14.20 15.20 -10.43
C ILE A 234 -15.12 15.30 -9.22
N CYS A 235 -16.26 15.93 -9.40
CA CYS A 235 -17.36 15.92 -8.43
C CYS A 235 -18.68 15.67 -9.15
N GLY A 236 -19.70 15.29 -8.42
CA GLY A 236 -21.01 15.13 -9.01
C GLY A 236 -22.07 14.62 -8.05
N GLY A 237 -23.22 14.33 -8.62
CA GLY A 237 -24.35 13.76 -7.91
C GLY A 237 -25.35 13.09 -8.81
N ILE A 238 -26.36 12.52 -8.17
CA ILE A 238 -27.49 11.89 -8.83
C ILE A 238 -28.63 12.92 -8.90
N LEU A 239 -29.07 13.24 -10.11
CA LEU A 239 -30.12 14.21 -10.40
C LEU A 239 -31.14 13.54 -11.32
N ASN A 240 -32.44 13.63 -11.04
CA ASN A 240 -33.50 13.21 -11.97
C ASN A 240 -33.16 11.95 -12.79
N GLN A 241 -32.78 10.86 -12.10
CA GLN A 241 -32.43 9.54 -12.68
C GLN A 241 -31.17 9.49 -13.57
N HIS A 242 -30.26 10.45 -13.48
CA HIS A 242 -28.95 10.40 -14.13
C HIS A 242 -27.85 10.83 -13.17
N ILE A 243 -26.61 10.46 -13.50
CA ILE A 243 -25.42 11.01 -12.83
C ILE A 243 -24.95 12.22 -13.61
N GLU A 244 -24.79 13.34 -12.91
CA GLU A 244 -24.15 14.53 -13.46
C GLU A 244 -22.79 14.72 -12.77
N LEU A 245 -21.75 14.77 -13.59
CA LEU A 245 -20.37 14.94 -13.17
C LEU A 245 -19.85 16.30 -13.67
N TYR A 246 -19.12 17.00 -12.83
CA TYR A 246 -18.30 18.12 -13.21
C TYR A 246 -16.82 17.74 -13.07
N LEU A 247 -16.14 17.73 -14.21
CA LEU A 247 -14.72 17.45 -14.33
C LEU A 247 -13.98 18.77 -14.48
N TRP A 248 -12.90 18.95 -13.74
CA TRP A 248 -12.02 20.10 -13.85
C TRP A 248 -10.58 19.64 -13.91
N ASP A 249 -9.80 20.30 -14.76
CA ASP A 249 -8.41 19.97 -15.00
C ASP A 249 -7.52 21.19 -14.78
N ALA A 250 -6.50 21.05 -13.93
CA ALA A 250 -5.64 22.18 -13.56
C ALA A 250 -4.73 22.63 -14.68
N GLN A 251 -4.37 21.76 -15.62
CA GLN A 251 -3.50 22.14 -16.73
C GLN A 251 -4.24 23.08 -17.68
N SER A 252 -5.45 22.70 -18.07
CA SER A 252 -6.30 23.48 -18.98
C SER A 252 -7.05 24.62 -18.28
N GLN A 253 -7.18 24.58 -16.95
CA GLN A 253 -8.02 25.48 -16.15
C GLN A 253 -9.48 25.49 -16.61
N LYS A 254 -9.93 24.41 -17.26
CA LYS A 254 -11.27 24.29 -17.83
C LYS A 254 -12.07 23.23 -17.09
N GLY A 255 -13.35 23.54 -16.90
CA GLY A 255 -14.34 22.61 -16.43
C GLY A 255 -15.22 22.09 -17.56
N LYS A 256 -15.70 20.86 -17.42
CA LYS A 256 -16.68 20.25 -18.30
C LYS A 256 -17.70 19.46 -17.49
N THR A 257 -18.97 19.61 -17.83
CA THR A 257 -20.04 18.78 -17.28
C THR A 257 -20.25 17.57 -18.19
N VAL A 258 -20.34 16.39 -17.58
CA VAL A 258 -20.65 15.12 -18.24
C VAL A 258 -21.89 14.55 -17.60
N ARG A 259 -22.86 14.18 -18.44
CA ARG A 259 -24.12 13.59 -18.01
C ARG A 259 -24.17 12.14 -18.43
N LEU A 260 -24.32 11.25 -17.45
CA LEU A 260 -24.40 9.82 -17.64
C LEU A 260 -25.86 9.39 -17.54
N ASN A 261 -26.48 9.13 -18.69
CA ASN A 261 -27.88 8.69 -18.81
C ASN A 261 -28.04 7.17 -18.99
N GLN A 262 -26.95 6.43 -19.17
CA GLN A 262 -26.92 4.98 -19.35
C GLN A 262 -26.62 4.29 -17.99
N PRO A 263 -26.60 2.93 -17.87
CA PRO A 263 -26.40 2.22 -16.60
C PRO A 263 -25.34 2.89 -15.71
N PRO A 264 -25.61 3.03 -14.40
CA PRO A 264 -26.36 2.09 -13.56
C PRO A 264 -27.88 2.29 -13.52
N PHE A 265 -28.41 3.32 -14.18
CA PHE A 265 -29.82 3.72 -14.09
C PHE A 265 -30.78 2.92 -14.99
N ASP A 266 -30.58 1.61 -15.16
CA ASP A 266 -31.59 0.84 -15.86
C ASP A 266 -32.90 0.87 -15.05
N SER A 267 -33.87 1.55 -15.66
CA SER A 267 -34.91 2.43 -15.12
C SER A 267 -35.99 1.86 -14.18
N ALA A 268 -35.83 0.66 -13.63
CA ALA A 268 -36.95 -0.01 -12.95
C ALA A 268 -36.86 -0.15 -11.42
N ILE A 269 -35.68 -0.12 -10.78
CA ILE A 269 -35.55 -0.76 -9.43
C ILE A 269 -34.89 0.09 -8.33
N THR A 270 -34.24 1.22 -8.60
CA THR A 270 -33.52 1.93 -7.53
C THR A 270 -33.79 3.42 -7.50
N SER A 271 -34.48 3.86 -6.44
CA SER A 271 -34.50 5.27 -6.03
C SER A 271 -33.07 5.81 -5.96
N PRO A 272 -32.79 7.05 -6.41
CA PRO A 272 -31.48 7.71 -6.29
C PRO A 272 -30.87 7.65 -4.89
N GLN A 273 -31.72 7.58 -3.85
CA GLN A 273 -31.32 7.52 -2.45
C GLN A 273 -30.72 6.17 -2.04
N CYS A 274 -30.90 5.14 -2.86
CA CYS A 274 -30.49 3.77 -2.58
C CYS A 274 -29.25 3.35 -3.37
N LEU A 275 -28.58 4.31 -4.03
CA LEU A 275 -27.35 4.09 -4.77
C LEU A 275 -26.21 4.82 -4.06
N ASP A 276 -25.18 4.07 -3.69
CA ASP A 276 -23.91 4.66 -3.28
C ASP A 276 -22.91 4.60 -4.43
N VAL A 277 -22.29 5.74 -4.69
CA VAL A 277 -21.46 6.00 -5.86
C VAL A 277 -20.11 6.54 -5.43
N GLN A 278 -19.04 5.90 -5.90
CA GLN A 278 -17.67 6.38 -5.73
C GLN A 278 -16.99 6.50 -7.08
N ILE A 279 -16.00 7.39 -7.18
CA ILE A 279 -15.28 7.67 -8.43
C ILE A 279 -13.79 7.52 -8.20
N LEU A 280 -13.11 6.90 -9.17
CA LEU A 280 -11.66 6.81 -9.23
C LEU A 280 -11.17 7.39 -10.58
N PRO A 281 -10.67 8.64 -10.61
CA PRO A 281 -10.14 9.24 -11.82
C PRO A 281 -8.84 8.58 -12.27
N ASN A 282 -8.65 8.46 -13.58
CA ASN A 282 -7.39 8.08 -14.22
C ASN A 282 -7.02 9.15 -15.27
N PRO A 283 -6.29 10.20 -14.86
CA PRO A 283 -5.89 11.27 -15.77
C PRO A 283 -5.02 10.80 -16.94
N ARG A 284 -4.22 9.74 -16.75
CA ARG A 284 -3.30 9.24 -17.79
C ARG A 284 -4.04 8.68 -18.99
N SER A 285 -5.11 7.91 -18.75
CA SER A 285 -5.96 7.37 -19.80
C SER A 285 -7.14 8.28 -20.17
N LYS A 286 -7.30 9.43 -19.49
CA LYS A 286 -8.46 10.32 -19.58
C LYS A 286 -9.79 9.57 -19.36
N THR A 287 -9.79 8.67 -18.40
CA THR A 287 -10.96 7.91 -17.97
C THR A 287 -11.17 8.03 -16.48
N PHE A 288 -12.33 7.64 -15.98
CA PHE A 288 -12.56 7.37 -14.57
C PHE A 288 -13.33 6.06 -14.42
N THR A 289 -13.08 5.34 -13.33
CA THR A 289 -13.92 4.22 -12.92
C THR A 289 -15.00 4.73 -11.98
N LEU A 290 -16.26 4.52 -12.35
CA LEU A 290 -17.43 4.78 -11.52
C LEU A 290 -17.82 3.48 -10.82
N PHE A 291 -17.84 3.45 -9.50
CA PHE A 291 -18.31 2.32 -8.70
C PHE A 291 -19.70 2.61 -8.17
N CYS A 292 -20.57 1.61 -8.20
CA CYS A 292 -21.96 1.72 -7.80
C CYS A 292 -22.35 0.51 -6.95
N THR A 293 -22.99 0.77 -5.81
CA THR A 293 -23.52 -0.25 -4.90
C THR A 293 -24.93 0.11 -4.47
N LYS A 294 -25.76 -0.90 -4.18
CA LYS A 294 -27.13 -0.69 -3.71
C LYS A 294 -27.15 -0.63 -2.18
N THR A 295 -27.56 0.48 -1.61
CA THR A 295 -27.64 0.72 -0.15
C THR A 295 -29.04 0.51 0.43
N CYS A 296 -29.93 -0.15 -0.32
CA CYS A 296 -31.32 -0.31 0.10
C CYS A 296 -31.45 -1.29 1.27
N GLU A 297 -31.89 -0.78 2.42
CA GLU A 297 -32.49 -1.61 3.44
C GLU A 297 -33.93 -1.91 3.03
N ALA A 298 -34.24 -3.19 2.76
CA ALA A 298 -35.56 -3.63 2.31
C ALA A 298 -36.70 -3.09 3.19
N ARG A 299 -36.44 -2.87 4.49
CA ARG A 299 -37.40 -2.32 5.45
C ARG A 299 -37.82 -0.87 5.18
N TRP A 300 -36.96 -0.04 4.60
CA TRP A 300 -37.23 1.39 4.41
C TRP A 300 -37.68 1.73 3.00
N CYS A 301 -37.12 1.05 2.01
CA CYS A 301 -37.37 1.36 0.61
C CYS A 301 -38.31 0.34 -0.07
N GLY A 302 -38.61 -0.81 0.56
CA GLY A 302 -39.42 -1.88 -0.03
C GLY A 302 -38.72 -2.67 -1.13
N HIS A 303 -37.48 -2.33 -1.50
CA HIS A 303 -36.73 -3.07 -2.51
C HIS A 303 -36.05 -4.30 -1.90
N HIS A 304 -36.30 -5.46 -2.50
CA HIS A 304 -35.62 -6.70 -2.14
C HIS A 304 -34.29 -6.79 -2.92
N VAL A 305 -33.17 -6.82 -2.20
CA VAL A 305 -31.84 -7.01 -2.79
C VAL A 305 -31.56 -8.51 -2.80
N SER A 306 -31.49 -9.14 -3.97
CA SER A 306 -31.21 -10.58 -4.11
C SER A 306 -29.71 -10.92 -4.00
N ASN A 307 -28.85 -9.92 -4.22
CA ASN A 307 -27.41 -10.07 -4.23
C ASN A 307 -26.70 -8.77 -3.85
N MET A 308 -25.53 -8.88 -3.23
CA MET A 308 -24.63 -7.75 -3.04
C MET A 308 -23.57 -7.75 -4.13
N SER A 309 -23.57 -6.71 -4.95
CA SER A 309 -22.60 -6.52 -6.00
C SER A 309 -22.07 -5.08 -6.02
N ILE A 310 -20.89 -4.94 -6.61
CA ILE A 310 -20.32 -3.67 -7.00
C ILE A 310 -20.37 -3.64 -8.53
N ASP A 311 -21.23 -2.81 -9.07
CA ASP A 311 -21.22 -2.50 -10.50
C ASP A 311 -20.18 -1.42 -10.74
N TYR A 312 -19.32 -1.60 -11.73
CA TYR A 312 -18.30 -0.61 -12.02
C TYR A 312 -18.07 -0.41 -13.51
N TYR A 313 -17.83 0.85 -13.86
CA TYR A 313 -17.87 1.34 -15.23
C TYR A 313 -16.61 2.15 -15.50
N ALA A 314 -15.82 1.77 -16.50
CA ALA A 314 -14.75 2.60 -17.02
C ALA A 314 -15.34 3.56 -18.06
N ILE A 315 -15.24 4.86 -17.82
CA ILE A 315 -15.88 5.89 -18.65
C ILE A 315 -14.84 6.94 -19.02
N THR A 316 -14.83 7.39 -20.27
CA THR A 316 -13.95 8.49 -20.69
C THR A 316 -14.36 9.81 -20.06
N PHE A 317 -13.46 10.79 -20.01
CA PHE A 317 -13.78 12.15 -19.56
C PHE A 317 -14.80 12.87 -20.45
N ASP A 318 -15.11 12.29 -21.61
CA ASP A 318 -16.18 12.76 -22.51
C ASP A 318 -17.52 12.06 -22.26
N GLY A 319 -17.59 11.12 -21.32
CA GLY A 319 -18.80 10.39 -20.95
C GLY A 319 -19.07 9.14 -21.78
N GLN A 320 -18.10 8.66 -22.57
CA GLN A 320 -18.26 7.43 -23.32
C GLN A 320 -17.94 6.22 -22.44
N LEU A 321 -18.85 5.25 -22.39
CA LEU A 321 -18.63 4.00 -21.69
C LEU A 321 -17.59 3.15 -22.44
N VAL A 322 -16.50 2.79 -21.77
CA VAL A 322 -15.43 1.95 -22.30
C VAL A 322 -15.64 0.49 -21.89
N GLN A 323 -15.97 0.28 -20.62
CA GLN A 323 -16.15 -1.05 -20.05
C GLN A 323 -17.19 -1.01 -18.93
N GLN A 324 -17.94 -2.10 -18.80
CA GLN A 324 -18.88 -2.34 -17.71
C GLN A 324 -18.61 -3.73 -17.14
N ASN A 325 -18.54 -3.81 -15.83
CA ASN A 325 -18.34 -5.07 -15.12
C ASN A 325 -19.18 -5.07 -13.83
N THR A 326 -19.37 -6.26 -13.28
CA THR A 326 -20.02 -6.46 -11.98
C THR A 326 -19.17 -7.42 -11.16
N PHE A 327 -18.88 -7.04 -9.92
CA PHE A 327 -18.23 -7.89 -8.93
C PHE A 327 -19.23 -8.33 -7.88
N MET A 328 -19.39 -9.64 -7.73
CA MET A 328 -20.23 -10.22 -6.69
C MET A 328 -19.44 -10.25 -5.38
N ILE A 329 -19.94 -9.58 -4.35
CA ILE A 329 -19.27 -9.58 -3.04
C ILE A 329 -19.42 -10.98 -2.45
N PRO A 330 -18.31 -11.68 -2.12
CA PRO A 330 -18.38 -13.00 -1.53
C PRO A 330 -18.89 -12.88 -0.09
N LEU A 331 -20.06 -13.47 0.15
CA LEU A 331 -20.72 -13.48 1.45
C LEU A 331 -20.70 -14.89 2.05
N PRO A 332 -20.77 -15.02 3.38
CA PRO A 332 -20.92 -16.33 4.03
C PRO A 332 -22.15 -17.07 3.51
N ALA A 333 -22.05 -18.41 3.40
CA ALA A 333 -23.14 -19.26 2.91
C ALA A 333 -24.43 -19.17 3.75
N GLU A 334 -24.31 -18.74 5.01
CA GLU A 334 -25.42 -18.57 5.96
C GLU A 334 -26.17 -17.23 5.79
N THR A 335 -25.78 -16.40 4.82
CA THR A 335 -26.43 -15.10 4.59
C THR A 335 -27.80 -15.29 3.93
N THR A 336 -28.89 -14.98 4.65
CA THR A 336 -30.27 -15.12 4.16
C THR A 336 -30.95 -13.79 3.84
N GLU A 337 -30.53 -12.70 4.49
CA GLU A 337 -31.13 -11.37 4.31
C GLU A 337 -30.09 -10.31 3.92
N PHE A 338 -30.33 -9.58 2.84
CA PHE A 338 -29.45 -8.50 2.37
C PHE A 338 -30.09 -7.12 2.62
N ALA A 339 -29.33 -6.21 3.23
CA ALA A 339 -29.75 -4.84 3.52
C ALA A 339 -28.88 -3.77 2.81
N GLY A 340 -28.03 -4.21 1.86
CA GLY A 340 -27.25 -3.34 1.00
C GLY A 340 -25.76 -3.28 1.32
N ALA A 341 -25.02 -2.61 0.45
CA ALA A 341 -23.59 -2.38 0.54
C ALA A 341 -23.28 -0.91 0.22
N SER A 342 -22.29 -0.33 0.90
CA SER A 342 -21.77 1.02 0.66
C SER A 342 -20.25 1.00 0.64
N ILE A 343 -19.65 1.66 -0.34
CA ILE A 343 -18.21 1.83 -0.44
C ILE A 343 -17.81 2.97 0.52
N THR A 344 -17.10 2.60 1.58
CA THR A 344 -16.70 3.55 2.63
C THR A 344 -15.39 4.26 2.31
N SER A 345 -14.48 3.60 1.58
CA SER A 345 -13.21 4.23 1.17
C SER A 345 -12.54 3.53 -0.02
N ILE A 346 -11.73 4.29 -0.74
CA ILE A 346 -10.82 3.82 -1.80
C ILE A 346 -9.43 4.35 -1.46
N HIS A 347 -8.45 3.45 -1.33
CA HIS A 347 -7.07 3.81 -1.01
C HIS A 347 -6.10 3.11 -1.97
N PRO A 348 -5.06 3.79 -2.47
CA PRO A 348 -4.00 3.13 -3.22
C PRO A 348 -3.25 2.15 -2.31
N VAL A 349 -2.97 0.94 -2.80
CA VAL A 349 -2.12 -0.06 -2.09
C VAL A 349 -0.75 -0.21 -2.74
N ASP A 350 -0.62 0.21 -3.99
CA ASP A 350 0.64 0.21 -4.73
C ASP A 350 0.71 1.39 -5.72
N ARG A 351 1.80 1.43 -6.50
CA ARG A 351 2.03 2.44 -7.55
C ARG A 351 1.57 2.00 -8.93
N ASN A 352 1.10 0.75 -9.07
CA ASN A 352 0.74 0.09 -10.32
C ASN A 352 -0.77 0.15 -10.60
N GLY A 353 -1.51 0.94 -9.81
CA GLY A 353 -2.96 1.06 -9.94
C GLY A 353 -3.74 0.02 -9.14
N GLY A 354 -3.10 -0.64 -8.18
CA GLY A 354 -3.79 -1.41 -7.15
C GLY A 354 -4.44 -0.48 -6.13
N HIS A 355 -5.73 -0.68 -5.88
CA HIS A 355 -6.51 0.05 -4.89
C HIS A 355 -7.19 -0.92 -3.94
N ARG A 356 -7.19 -0.60 -2.65
CA ARG A 356 -8.08 -1.23 -1.69
C ARG A 356 -9.39 -0.47 -1.63
N ILE A 357 -10.49 -1.20 -1.79
CA ILE A 357 -11.85 -0.70 -1.69
C ILE A 357 -12.48 -1.33 -0.44
N SER A 358 -12.87 -0.48 0.50
CA SER A 358 -13.58 -0.87 1.72
C SER A 358 -15.08 -0.78 1.46
N VAL A 359 -15.80 -1.87 1.73
CA VAL A 359 -17.24 -1.96 1.46
C VAL A 359 -17.96 -2.43 2.72
N PHE A 360 -18.76 -1.54 3.30
CA PHE A 360 -19.62 -1.85 4.43
C PHE A 360 -20.91 -2.50 3.93
N CYS A 361 -21.09 -3.76 4.29
CA CYS A 361 -22.23 -4.60 3.92
C CYS A 361 -23.12 -4.79 5.14
N ARG A 362 -24.44 -4.66 4.99
CA ARG A 362 -25.42 -5.00 6.02
C ARG A 362 -26.21 -6.24 5.61
N TYR A 363 -26.13 -7.30 6.39
CA TYR A 363 -26.89 -8.53 6.15
C TYR A 363 -27.22 -9.23 7.47
N ASN A 364 -28.34 -9.97 7.53
CA ASN A 364 -28.82 -10.63 8.75
C ASN A 364 -28.84 -9.69 9.99
N HIS A 365 -29.18 -8.41 9.80
CA HIS A 365 -29.14 -7.33 10.81
C HIS A 365 -27.75 -6.94 11.37
N ASN A 366 -26.68 -7.53 10.84
CA ASN A 366 -25.30 -7.25 11.21
C ASN A 366 -24.60 -6.42 10.12
N GLY A 367 -23.65 -5.57 10.53
CA GLY A 367 -22.82 -4.78 9.63
C GLY A 367 -21.39 -5.29 9.60
N PHE A 368 -20.86 -5.58 8.42
CA PHE A 368 -19.49 -6.06 8.22
C PHE A 368 -18.78 -5.21 7.17
N THR A 369 -17.50 -4.93 7.38
CA THR A 369 -16.68 -4.25 6.35
C THR A 369 -15.84 -5.29 5.61
N HIS A 370 -16.06 -5.42 4.31
CA HIS A 370 -15.23 -6.23 3.43
C HIS A 370 -14.13 -5.35 2.82
N MET A 371 -12.91 -5.87 2.80
CA MET A 371 -11.79 -5.24 2.09
C MET A 371 -11.53 -5.98 0.78
N LEU A 372 -11.62 -5.27 -0.32
CA LEU A 372 -11.43 -5.80 -1.67
C LEU A 372 -10.23 -5.13 -2.32
N HIS A 373 -9.55 -5.85 -3.22
CA HIS A 373 -8.48 -5.30 -4.03
C HIS A 373 -8.97 -5.07 -5.45
N PHE A 374 -8.81 -3.86 -5.97
CA PHE A 374 -9.18 -3.47 -7.32
C PHE A 374 -7.91 -3.13 -8.11
N ASP A 375 -7.67 -3.86 -9.19
CA ASP A 375 -6.60 -3.56 -10.15
C ASP A 375 -7.15 -2.64 -11.23
N GLU A 376 -6.68 -1.39 -11.25
CA GLU A 376 -7.10 -0.37 -12.20
C GLU A 376 -6.62 -0.67 -13.64
N THR A 377 -5.49 -1.35 -13.80
CA THR A 377 -4.96 -1.68 -15.13
C THR A 377 -5.78 -2.79 -15.78
N LEU A 378 -6.15 -3.81 -14.98
CA LEU A 378 -6.97 -4.93 -15.43
C LEU A 378 -8.48 -4.64 -15.36
N GLN A 379 -8.88 -3.60 -14.61
CA GLN A 379 -10.28 -3.30 -14.27
C GLN A 379 -10.97 -4.54 -13.64
N THR A 380 -10.31 -5.17 -12.67
CA THR A 380 -10.83 -6.38 -12.01
C THR A 380 -10.70 -6.31 -10.50
N PHE A 381 -11.70 -6.83 -9.81
CA PHE A 381 -11.64 -7.09 -8.38
C PHE A 381 -10.98 -8.44 -8.08
N SER A 382 -10.25 -8.48 -6.98
CA SER A 382 -9.66 -9.68 -6.39
C SER A 382 -9.82 -9.65 -4.87
N LEU A 383 -9.88 -10.83 -4.27
CA LEU A 383 -9.79 -10.93 -2.82
C LEU A 383 -8.35 -10.68 -2.37
N PRO A 384 -8.14 -9.98 -1.24
CA PRO A 384 -6.80 -9.84 -0.68
C PRO A 384 -6.20 -11.22 -0.43
N LYS A 385 -4.93 -11.42 -0.82
CA LYS A 385 -4.23 -12.71 -0.69
C LYS A 385 -4.10 -13.18 0.77
N GLN A 386 -4.22 -12.27 1.73
CA GLN A 386 -4.26 -12.58 3.15
C GLN A 386 -5.59 -12.10 3.73
N PRO A 387 -6.48 -13.01 4.17
CA PRO A 387 -7.63 -12.62 4.97
C PRO A 387 -7.10 -11.99 6.27
N THR A 388 -7.64 -10.83 6.62
CA THR A 388 -7.42 -10.27 7.95
C THR A 388 -8.53 -10.82 8.82
N ASP A 389 -8.19 -11.71 9.76
CA ASP A 389 -9.16 -12.41 10.61
C ASP A 389 -9.91 -11.49 11.60
N SER A 390 -9.53 -10.20 11.70
CA SER A 390 -10.22 -9.26 12.57
C SER A 390 -11.34 -8.51 11.84
N ALA A 391 -12.58 -8.84 12.19
CA ALA A 391 -13.76 -8.04 11.87
C ALA A 391 -13.77 -6.65 12.54
N GLU A 392 -12.82 -6.37 13.44
CA GLU A 392 -12.69 -5.10 14.14
C GLU A 392 -11.90 -4.05 13.32
N ASP A 393 -12.66 -3.09 12.81
CA ASP A 393 -12.31 -1.68 12.59
C ASP A 393 -10.99 -1.37 11.85
N VAL A 394 -11.03 -1.55 10.52
CA VAL A 394 -10.61 -0.62 9.43
C VAL A 394 -9.35 0.24 9.65
N ARG A 395 -8.31 -0.32 10.26
CA ARG A 395 -7.07 0.45 10.52
C ARG A 395 -5.81 -0.23 10.07
N THR A 396 -5.95 -1.40 9.51
CA THR A 396 -4.87 -2.02 8.78
C THR A 396 -4.74 -1.34 7.42
N ALA A 397 -3.57 -1.22 6.84
CA ALA A 397 -3.36 -0.85 5.45
C ALA A 397 -2.15 -1.62 4.94
N TRP A 398 -2.13 -1.90 3.65
CA TRP A 398 -0.96 -2.46 2.99
C TRP A 398 -0.43 -1.41 2.04
N TRP A 399 0.87 -1.15 2.12
CA TRP A 399 1.60 -0.44 1.09
C TRP A 399 2.72 -1.37 0.64
N LYS A 400 2.57 -1.96 -0.54
CA LYS A 400 3.45 -3.03 -1.05
C LYS A 400 3.50 -4.24 -0.10
N ASP A 401 4.69 -4.64 0.35
CA ASP A 401 4.92 -5.75 1.27
C ASP A 401 4.84 -5.33 2.75
N SER A 402 4.50 -4.07 3.02
CA SER A 402 4.47 -3.51 4.34
C SER A 402 3.05 -3.41 4.85
N PHE A 403 2.80 -4.04 6.00
CA PHE A 403 1.55 -3.94 6.74
C PHE A 403 1.63 -2.78 7.73
N TYR A 404 0.54 -2.04 7.87
CA TYR A 404 0.39 -0.96 8.81
C TYR A 404 -0.84 -1.25 9.61
N GLN A 405 -0.81 -1.01 10.92
CA GLN A 405 -2.00 -1.07 11.77
C GLN A 405 -2.07 0.20 12.62
N ILE A 406 -3.12 0.98 12.44
CA ILE A 406 -3.37 2.18 13.22
C ILE A 406 -4.11 1.77 14.50
N PHE A 407 -3.42 1.74 15.63
CA PHE A 407 -4.06 1.52 16.92
C PHE A 407 -4.50 2.85 17.52
N TRP A 408 -5.77 2.94 17.92
CA TRP A 408 -6.18 3.98 18.86
C TRP A 408 -6.09 3.37 20.25
N ALA A 409 -4.95 3.55 20.90
CA ALA A 409 -4.90 3.37 22.34
C ALA A 409 -5.56 4.61 22.96
N GLY A 410 -6.51 4.41 23.89
CA GLY A 410 -7.17 5.52 24.58
C GLY A 410 -6.16 6.54 25.11
N LEU A 411 -6.44 7.83 24.89
CA LEU A 411 -5.69 9.01 25.32
C LEU A 411 -4.20 9.12 24.89
N GLN A 412 -3.62 8.15 24.19
CA GLN A 412 -2.30 8.26 23.56
C GLN A 412 -2.29 7.55 22.20
N GLU A 413 -2.20 8.33 21.13
CA GLU A 413 -2.00 7.81 19.77
C GLU A 413 -0.60 7.17 19.66
N ASN A 414 -0.55 5.85 19.57
CA ASN A 414 0.68 5.10 19.33
C ASN A 414 0.58 4.43 17.96
N PHE A 415 1.48 4.79 17.04
CA PHE A 415 1.63 4.11 15.76
C PHE A 415 2.50 2.87 15.93
N THR A 416 2.01 1.70 15.53
CA THR A 416 2.79 0.45 15.52
C THR A 416 2.93 -0.02 14.07
N VAL A 417 4.17 -0.11 13.59
CA VAL A 417 4.53 -0.74 12.32
C VAL A 417 5.01 -2.15 12.69
N SER A 418 4.33 -3.18 12.19
CA SER A 418 4.65 -4.59 12.47
C SER A 418 5.07 -5.32 11.20
#